data_AF-A0A817PG40-F1
#
_entry.id   AF-A0A817PG40-F1
#
_cell.length_a   1.000
_cell.length_b   1.000
_cell.length_c   1.000
_cell.angle_alpha   90.00
_cell.angle_beta   90.00
_cell.angle_gamma   90.00
#
_symmetry.space_group_name_H-M   'P 1'
#
loop_
_entity.id
_entity.type
_entity.pdbx_description
1 polymer ?
#
loop_
_entity_poly.entity_id
_entity_poly.type
_entity_poly.pdbx_seq_one_letter_code
_entity_poly.pdbx_strand_id
1 'polypeptide(L)'
;MIPRQRISTRFFIVLFTITTVIIGFVIFQSIQTQTITIWNPSLNTYAALYNKYSTTLLCPCSQISVPYEAFFNITYTLHKICSSDLLSPAWLEFILAYHQTFTVYDSAGYFQRDFRSIGASYFQLLATFCSIAKEIIDEALLTLAKAQFVNDRVISKSYFIQQMQNLNNTYTNSIRKEFLITKEWLYTTAQTNQLLNSLENKPKTLLKQDHCAI
;
A
#
# COMPACT_ATOMS: atom_id res chain seq x y z
N MET A 1 20.71 73.54 48.36
CA MET A 1 20.34 72.14 48.02
C MET A 1 19.03 71.98 47.22
N ILE A 2 18.35 73.07 46.83
CA ILE A 2 16.98 73.03 46.27
C ILE A 2 16.88 73.02 44.71
N PRO A 3 17.79 73.62 43.90
CA PRO A 3 17.59 73.68 42.45
C PRO A 3 17.77 72.32 41.75
N ARG A 4 18.65 71.47 42.29
CA ARG A 4 18.93 70.12 41.77
C ARG A 4 17.71 69.20 41.85
N GLN A 5 16.92 69.32 42.92
CA GLN A 5 15.68 68.57 43.07
C GLN A 5 14.61 69.03 42.07
N ARG A 6 14.41 70.34 41.88
CA ARG A 6 13.44 70.89 40.90
C ARG A 6 13.74 70.48 39.45
N ILE A 7 15.02 70.46 39.07
CA ILE A 7 15.43 70.02 37.73
C ILE A 7 15.23 68.51 37.57
N SER A 8 15.57 67.72 38.59
CA SER A 8 15.34 66.27 38.62
C SER A 8 13.86 65.92 38.48
N THR A 9 12.97 66.61 39.22
CA THR A 9 11.52 66.38 39.13
C THR A 9 10.97 66.75 37.74
N ARG A 10 11.44 67.85 37.13
CA ARG A 10 11.05 68.23 35.76
C ARG A 10 11.51 67.20 34.73
N PHE A 11 12.73 66.70 34.85
CA PHE A 11 13.24 65.61 34.01
C PHE A 11 12.41 64.34 34.18
N PHE A 12 12.05 63.99 35.41
CA PHE A 12 11.25 62.81 35.69
C PHE A 12 9.84 62.90 35.09
N ILE A 13 9.19 64.06 35.16
CA ILE A 13 7.86 64.29 34.55
C ILE A 13 7.94 64.21 33.02
N VAL A 14 8.98 64.78 32.40
CA VAL A 14 9.19 64.69 30.94
C VAL A 14 9.46 63.25 30.52
N LEU A 15 10.29 62.52 31.27
CA LEU A 15 10.57 61.12 30.99
C LEU A 15 9.30 60.26 31.12
N PHE A 16 8.52 60.48 32.18
CA PHE A 16 7.27 59.76 32.45
C PHE A 16 6.21 60.00 31.36
N THR A 17 6.08 61.24 30.90
CA THR A 17 5.17 61.58 29.80
C THR A 17 5.61 60.92 28.50
N ILE A 18 6.92 60.94 28.17
CA ILE A 18 7.46 60.26 26.99
C ILE A 18 7.21 58.75 27.05
N THR A 19 7.50 58.08 28.18
CA THR A 19 7.28 56.63 28.31
C THR A 19 5.80 56.26 28.18
N THR A 20 4.90 57.08 28.72
CA THR A 20 3.46 56.83 28.63
C THR A 20 2.97 56.95 27.19
N VAL A 21 3.46 57.95 26.44
CA VAL A 21 3.14 58.13 25.02
C VAL A 21 3.66 56.95 24.19
N ILE A 22 4.89 56.49 24.44
CA ILE A 22 5.47 55.33 23.73
C ILE A 22 4.64 54.07 23.99
N ILE A 23 4.29 53.79 25.25
CA ILE A 23 3.47 52.61 25.61
C ILE A 23 2.09 52.71 24.96
N GLY A 24 1.46 53.88 25.00
CA GLY A 24 0.16 54.09 24.34
C GLY A 24 0.22 53.85 22.83
N PHE A 25 1.29 54.30 22.17
CA PHE A 25 1.49 54.06 20.74
C PHE A 25 1.70 52.57 20.43
N VAL A 26 2.47 51.84 21.24
CA VAL A 26 2.69 50.40 21.07
C VAL A 26 1.38 49.62 21.22
N ILE A 27 0.56 49.96 22.22
CA ILE A 27 -0.75 49.33 22.42
C ILE A 27 -1.68 49.63 21.24
N PHE A 28 -1.70 50.87 20.75
CA PHE A 28 -2.52 51.28 19.61
C PHE A 28 -2.15 50.54 18.32
N GLN A 29 -0.85 50.31 18.10
CA GLN A 29 -0.35 49.59 16.92
C GLN A 29 -0.42 48.06 17.04
N SER A 30 -0.85 47.53 18.19
CA SER A 30 -1.01 46.09 18.35
C SER A 30 -2.12 45.60 17.41
N ILE A 31 -1.73 44.87 16.37
CA ILE A 31 -2.67 44.25 15.43
C ILE A 31 -3.43 43.17 16.20
N GLN A 32 -4.73 43.38 16.40
CA GLN A 32 -5.58 42.36 16.98
C GLN A 32 -5.92 41.31 15.92
N THR A 33 -5.50 40.08 16.16
CA THR A 33 -5.94 38.94 15.35
C THR A 33 -7.38 38.60 15.71
N GLN A 34 -8.26 38.62 14.71
CA GLN A 34 -9.64 38.18 14.88
C GLN A 34 -9.83 36.78 14.31
N THR A 35 -10.46 35.91 15.09
CA THR A 35 -10.84 34.56 14.65
C THR A 35 -12.22 34.64 14.02
N ILE A 36 -12.31 34.29 12.73
CA ILE A 36 -13.58 34.21 12.00
C ILE A 36 -13.94 32.74 11.84
N THR A 37 -15.14 32.36 12.27
CA THR A 37 -15.66 31.00 12.14
C THR A 37 -16.63 30.92 10.97
N ILE A 38 -16.40 29.96 10.08
CA ILE A 38 -17.28 29.68 8.92
C ILE A 38 -17.85 28.28 9.10
N TRP A 39 -19.17 28.18 9.17
CA TRP A 39 -19.87 26.91 9.32
C TRP A 39 -20.05 26.21 7.97
N ASN A 40 -19.76 24.90 7.93
CA ASN A 40 -19.95 24.02 6.76
C ASN A 40 -19.48 24.65 5.42
N PRO A 41 -18.20 25.07 5.31
CA PRO A 41 -17.71 25.68 4.08
C PRO A 41 -17.76 24.68 2.92
N SER A 42 -18.01 25.19 1.71
CA SER A 42 -17.82 24.38 0.49
C SER A 42 -16.35 24.02 0.31
N LEU A 43 -16.06 22.94 -0.45
CA LEU A 43 -14.68 22.54 -0.75
C LEU A 43 -13.87 23.67 -1.42
N ASN A 44 -14.51 24.44 -2.31
CA ASN A 44 -13.88 25.58 -2.99
C ASN A 44 -13.57 26.72 -2.01
N THR A 45 -14.48 26.99 -1.06
CA THR A 45 -14.26 27.98 0.00
C THR A 45 -13.08 27.57 0.89
N TYR A 46 -13.03 26.30 1.31
CA TYR A 46 -11.90 25.77 2.07
C TYR A 46 -10.59 25.90 1.29
N ALA A 47 -10.56 25.50 0.01
CA ALA A 47 -9.36 25.59 -0.80
C ALA A 47 -8.85 27.04 -0.94
N ALA A 48 -9.76 28.00 -1.15
CA ALA A 48 -9.40 29.41 -1.21
C ALA A 48 -8.84 29.93 0.13
N LEU A 49 -9.45 29.55 1.26
CA LEU A 49 -8.97 29.93 2.59
C LEU A 49 -7.63 29.27 2.93
N TYR A 50 -7.46 27.99 2.58
CA TYR A 50 -6.23 27.25 2.82
C TYR A 50 -5.05 27.88 2.06
N ASN A 51 -5.27 28.32 0.82
CA ASN A 51 -4.23 29.01 0.04
C ASN A 51 -3.78 30.33 0.66
N LYS A 52 -4.65 31.01 1.42
CA LYS A 52 -4.37 32.32 2.01
C LYS A 52 -3.91 32.24 3.48
N TYR A 53 -4.37 31.23 4.21
CA TYR A 53 -4.22 31.12 5.67
C TYR A 53 -3.76 29.72 6.13
N SER A 54 -2.98 28.99 5.32
CA SER A 54 -2.61 27.59 5.56
C SER A 54 -2.05 27.29 6.96
N THR A 55 -1.34 28.23 7.58
CA THR A 55 -0.69 28.08 8.89
C THR A 55 -1.62 28.31 10.08
N THR A 56 -2.71 29.08 9.89
CA THR A 56 -3.63 29.47 10.97
C THR A 56 -5.04 28.91 10.79
N LEU A 57 -5.37 28.38 9.60
CA LEU A 57 -6.67 27.81 9.31
C LEU A 57 -6.86 26.48 10.06
N LEU A 58 -7.94 26.41 10.84
CA LEU A 58 -8.38 25.20 11.52
C LEU A 58 -9.71 24.75 10.94
N CYS A 59 -9.75 23.54 10.39
CA CYS A 59 -10.96 22.94 9.86
C CYS A 59 -11.13 21.54 10.46
N PRO A 60 -11.83 21.40 11.60
CA PRO A 60 -12.09 20.11 12.20
C PRO A 60 -13.07 19.29 11.35
N CYS A 61 -12.85 17.98 11.29
CA CYS A 61 -13.76 17.07 10.61
C CYS A 61 -15.02 16.83 11.45
N SER A 62 -16.20 16.79 10.81
CA SER A 62 -17.43 16.33 11.46
C SER A 62 -17.40 14.83 11.76
N GLN A 63 -16.73 14.07 10.90
CA GLN A 63 -16.50 12.64 11.04
C GLN A 63 -14.99 12.37 10.99
N ILE A 64 -14.44 11.86 12.09
CA ILE A 64 -13.00 11.64 12.26
C ILE A 64 -12.54 10.35 11.55
N SER A 65 -13.44 9.39 11.35
CA SER A 65 -13.14 8.07 10.81
C SER A 65 -14.08 7.74 9.66
N VAL A 66 -13.54 7.48 8.48
CA VAL A 66 -14.29 7.12 7.28
C VAL A 66 -13.70 5.83 6.70
N PRO A 67 -14.50 4.79 6.38
CA PRO A 67 -13.98 3.58 5.76
C PRO A 67 -13.44 3.90 4.35
N TYR A 68 -12.35 3.26 3.94
CA TYR A 68 -11.76 3.50 2.62
C TYR A 68 -12.74 3.21 1.47
N GLU A 69 -13.64 2.23 1.62
CA GLU A 69 -14.64 1.91 0.60
C GLU A 69 -15.54 3.09 0.21
N ALA A 70 -15.70 4.10 1.08
CA ALA A 70 -16.54 5.26 0.80
C ALA A 70 -15.96 6.22 -0.25
N PHE A 71 -14.64 6.16 -0.50
CA PHE A 71 -13.96 7.12 -1.39
C PHE A 71 -12.80 6.52 -2.21
N PHE A 72 -12.41 5.28 -1.93
CA PHE A 72 -11.26 4.62 -2.54
C PHE A 72 -11.70 3.31 -3.18
N ASN A 73 -11.57 3.23 -4.50
CA ASN A 73 -11.94 2.06 -5.30
C ASN A 73 -10.71 1.52 -6.02
N ILE A 74 -10.37 0.25 -5.78
CA ILE A 74 -9.32 -0.46 -6.46
C ILE A 74 -9.93 -1.66 -7.17
N THR A 75 -9.63 -1.79 -8.45
CA THR A 75 -9.94 -2.96 -9.26
C THR A 75 -8.65 -3.66 -9.68
N TYR A 76 -8.69 -4.98 -9.81
CA TYR A 76 -7.56 -5.76 -10.30
C TYR A 76 -7.96 -6.60 -11.52
N THR A 77 -6.96 -7.00 -12.27
CA THR A 77 -7.09 -7.96 -13.36
C THR A 77 -6.00 -9.00 -13.23
N LEU A 78 -6.37 -10.28 -13.23
CA LEU A 78 -5.41 -11.38 -13.27
C LEU A 78 -4.80 -11.49 -14.67
N HIS A 79 -3.70 -12.24 -14.77
CA HIS A 79 -3.09 -12.56 -16.05
C HIS A 79 -4.09 -13.31 -16.94
N LYS A 80 -4.10 -13.04 -18.26
CA LYS A 80 -5.07 -13.63 -19.22
C LYS A 80 -5.11 -15.16 -19.21
N ILE A 81 -4.01 -15.80 -18.81
CA ILE A 81 -3.95 -17.25 -18.69
C ILE A 81 -4.92 -17.79 -17.63
N CYS A 82 -5.20 -17.02 -16.58
CA CYS A 82 -6.12 -17.37 -15.50
C CYS A 82 -7.59 -17.42 -15.95
N SER A 83 -7.91 -16.87 -17.12
CA SER A 83 -9.23 -16.90 -17.74
C SER A 83 -9.21 -17.62 -19.11
N SER A 84 -8.17 -18.41 -19.38
CA SER A 84 -8.01 -19.15 -20.63
C SER A 84 -8.68 -20.52 -20.55
N ASP A 85 -9.11 -21.05 -21.70
CA ASP A 85 -9.60 -22.42 -21.85
C ASP A 85 -8.57 -23.47 -21.38
N LEU A 86 -7.28 -23.13 -21.37
CA LEU A 86 -6.19 -23.97 -20.85
C LEU A 86 -6.28 -24.25 -19.34
N LEU A 87 -7.12 -23.53 -18.61
CA LEU A 87 -7.42 -23.79 -17.20
C LEU A 87 -8.89 -24.19 -16.98
N SER A 88 -9.64 -24.40 -18.06
CA SER A 88 -11.01 -24.88 -17.97
C SER A 88 -11.05 -26.30 -17.38
N PRO A 89 -12.10 -26.66 -16.62
CA PRO A 89 -12.28 -28.03 -16.14
C PRO A 89 -12.21 -29.06 -17.27
N ALA A 90 -12.81 -28.75 -18.42
CA ALA A 90 -12.80 -29.63 -19.59
C ALA A 90 -11.39 -29.89 -20.13
N TRP A 91 -10.54 -28.87 -20.21
CA TRP A 91 -9.15 -29.04 -20.65
C TRP A 91 -8.33 -29.85 -19.63
N LEU A 92 -8.50 -29.55 -18.34
CA LEU A 92 -7.80 -30.25 -17.26
C LEU A 92 -8.18 -31.74 -17.23
N GLU A 93 -9.47 -32.06 -17.37
CA GLU A 93 -9.94 -33.45 -17.48
C GLU A 93 -9.40 -34.15 -18.73
N PHE A 94 -9.40 -33.46 -19.88
CA PHE A 94 -8.87 -34.00 -21.13
C PHE A 94 -7.40 -34.39 -21.01
N ILE A 95 -6.55 -33.49 -20.49
CA ILE A 95 -5.12 -33.74 -20.39
C ILE A 95 -4.78 -34.77 -19.30
N LEU A 96 -5.58 -34.84 -18.21
CA LEU A 96 -5.47 -35.87 -17.17
C LEU A 96 -5.83 -37.26 -17.70
N ALA A 97 -6.88 -37.39 -18.51
CA ALA A 97 -7.27 -38.65 -19.13
C ALA A 97 -6.19 -39.18 -20.08
N TYR A 98 -5.57 -38.30 -20.86
CA TYR A 98 -4.44 -38.65 -21.74
C TYR A 98 -3.24 -39.21 -20.96
N HIS A 99 -2.91 -38.62 -19.81
CA HIS A 99 -1.83 -39.11 -18.95
C HIS A 99 -2.03 -40.58 -18.52
N GLN A 100 -3.25 -40.96 -18.13
CA GLN A 100 -3.55 -42.31 -17.65
C GLN A 100 -3.42 -43.39 -18.74
N THR A 101 -3.63 -43.04 -20.00
CA THR A 101 -3.53 -43.99 -21.13
C THR A 101 -2.09 -44.30 -21.54
N PHE A 102 -1.13 -43.41 -21.24
CA PHE A 102 0.27 -43.54 -21.68
C PHE A 102 1.17 -44.28 -20.68
N THR A 103 0.75 -44.44 -19.42
CA THR A 103 1.56 -45.09 -18.37
C THR A 103 1.62 -46.62 -18.49
N VAL A 104 0.83 -47.22 -19.38
CA VAL A 104 0.71 -48.69 -19.51
C VAL A 104 1.69 -49.28 -20.54
N TYR A 105 2.30 -48.46 -21.41
CA TYR A 105 3.06 -48.94 -22.57
C TYR A 105 4.31 -48.08 -22.89
N ASP A 106 5.21 -47.78 -21.94
CA ASP A 106 6.62 -47.61 -22.36
C ASP A 106 7.65 -47.61 -21.23
N SER A 107 8.69 -48.41 -21.44
CA SER A 107 9.82 -48.68 -20.55
C SER A 107 11.10 -47.94 -20.98
N ALA A 108 10.99 -46.78 -21.64
CA ALA A 108 12.15 -46.01 -22.06
C ALA A 108 12.02 -44.54 -21.63
N GLY A 109 12.99 -44.04 -20.87
CA GLY A 109 13.02 -42.72 -20.22
C GLY A 109 12.96 -41.48 -21.13
N TYR A 110 12.51 -41.61 -22.37
CA TYR A 110 12.31 -40.53 -23.35
C TYR A 110 10.99 -39.76 -23.12
N PHE A 111 9.94 -40.39 -22.57
CA PHE A 111 8.63 -39.76 -22.40
C PHE A 111 8.45 -38.90 -21.14
N GLN A 112 9.40 -38.93 -20.20
CA GLN A 112 9.30 -38.11 -18.98
C GLN A 112 9.38 -36.59 -19.25
N ARG A 113 9.73 -36.18 -20.47
CA ARG A 113 9.75 -34.79 -20.93
C ARG A 113 8.66 -34.47 -21.95
N ASP A 114 7.80 -35.42 -22.28
CA ASP A 114 6.69 -35.18 -23.18
C ASP A 114 5.65 -34.31 -22.47
N PHE A 115 5.26 -33.20 -23.11
CA PHE A 115 4.22 -32.31 -22.60
C PHE A 115 2.93 -33.05 -22.27
N ARG A 116 2.59 -34.12 -22.98
CA ARG A 116 1.39 -34.94 -22.69
C ARG A 116 1.50 -35.70 -21.38
N SER A 117 2.72 -35.99 -20.94
CA SER A 117 2.99 -36.71 -19.68
C SER A 117 3.11 -35.77 -18.49
N ILE A 118 3.57 -34.53 -18.69
CA ILE A 118 3.77 -33.57 -17.58
C ILE A 118 2.74 -32.45 -17.55
N GLY A 119 2.12 -32.12 -18.67
CA GLY A 119 1.32 -30.92 -18.88
C GLY A 119 0.12 -30.81 -17.94
N ALA A 120 -0.53 -31.93 -17.62
CA ALA A 120 -1.64 -31.96 -16.66
C ALA A 120 -1.24 -31.35 -15.31
N SER A 121 -0.09 -31.76 -14.77
CA SER A 121 0.43 -31.22 -13.50
C SER A 121 0.79 -29.74 -13.59
N TYR A 122 1.33 -29.27 -14.72
CA TYR A 122 1.68 -27.86 -14.92
C TYR A 122 0.43 -26.98 -15.02
N PHE A 123 -0.60 -27.38 -15.77
CA PHE A 123 -1.84 -26.61 -15.85
C PHE A 123 -2.61 -26.64 -14.54
N GLN A 124 -2.58 -27.75 -13.81
CA GLN A 124 -3.21 -27.81 -12.49
C GLN A 124 -2.49 -26.94 -11.46
N LEU A 125 -1.15 -26.89 -11.51
CA LEU A 125 -0.37 -25.94 -10.71
C LEU A 125 -0.68 -24.49 -11.10
N LEU A 126 -0.80 -24.21 -12.39
CA LEU A 126 -1.14 -22.88 -12.90
C LEU A 126 -2.55 -22.44 -12.48
N ALA A 127 -3.53 -23.33 -12.53
CA ALA A 127 -4.88 -23.10 -12.03
C ALA A 127 -4.86 -22.77 -10.53
N THR A 128 -4.07 -23.53 -9.76
CA THR A 128 -3.86 -23.28 -8.32
C THR A 128 -3.26 -21.89 -8.08
N PHE A 129 -2.21 -21.50 -8.81
CA PHE A 129 -1.62 -20.17 -8.68
C PHE A 129 -2.60 -19.05 -9.03
N CYS A 130 -3.43 -19.23 -10.06
CA CYS A 130 -4.47 -18.26 -10.41
C CYS A 130 -5.54 -18.13 -9.32
N SER A 131 -5.98 -19.24 -8.72
CA SER A 131 -6.94 -19.25 -7.62
C SER A 131 -6.38 -18.55 -6.38
N ILE A 132 -5.14 -18.86 -6.01
CA ILE A 132 -4.47 -18.26 -4.86
C ILE A 132 -4.24 -16.76 -5.07
N ALA A 133 -3.79 -16.36 -6.25
CA ALA A 133 -3.64 -14.94 -6.58
C ALA A 133 -4.98 -14.20 -6.44
N LYS A 134 -6.08 -14.82 -6.90
CA LYS A 134 -7.42 -14.27 -6.76
C LYS A 134 -7.80 -14.08 -5.30
N GLU A 135 -7.65 -15.13 -4.49
CA GLU A 135 -8.02 -15.15 -3.08
C GLU A 135 -7.24 -14.11 -2.26
N ILE A 136 -5.91 -14.07 -2.41
CA ILE A 136 -5.05 -13.09 -1.74
C ILE A 136 -5.46 -11.66 -2.09
N ILE A 137 -5.74 -11.38 -3.37
CA ILE A 137 -6.14 -10.03 -3.79
C ILE A 137 -7.54 -9.69 -3.25
N ASP A 138 -8.50 -10.60 -3.35
CA ASP A 138 -9.87 -10.38 -2.85
C ASP A 138 -9.88 -10.12 -1.34
N GLU A 139 -9.12 -10.89 -0.56
CA GLU A 139 -9.00 -10.71 0.89
C GLU A 139 -8.31 -9.39 1.25
N ALA A 140 -7.22 -9.04 0.53
CA ALA A 140 -6.53 -7.78 0.74
C ALA A 140 -7.43 -6.57 0.44
N LEU A 141 -8.24 -6.63 -0.62
CA LEU A 141 -9.19 -5.57 -0.98
C LEU A 141 -10.35 -5.48 0.02
N LEU A 142 -10.89 -6.61 0.49
CA LEU A 142 -11.93 -6.64 1.53
C LEU A 142 -11.41 -6.00 2.84
N THR A 143 -10.18 -6.31 3.22
CA THR A 143 -9.53 -5.77 4.42
C THR A 143 -9.31 -4.27 4.29
N LEU A 144 -8.82 -3.83 3.13
CA LEU A 144 -8.62 -2.41 2.82
C LEU A 144 -9.94 -1.64 2.86
N ALA A 145 -11.00 -2.15 2.24
CA ALA A 145 -12.32 -1.52 2.17
C ALA A 145 -12.86 -1.18 3.58
N LYS A 146 -12.68 -2.10 4.53
CA LYS A 146 -13.12 -1.96 5.92
C LYS A 146 -12.18 -1.10 6.78
N ALA A 147 -10.93 -0.96 6.38
CA ALA A 147 -9.97 -0.14 7.10
C ALA A 147 -10.41 1.33 7.14
N GLN A 148 -10.06 2.01 8.22
CA GLN A 148 -10.51 3.36 8.50
C GLN A 148 -9.44 4.39 8.12
N PHE A 149 -9.85 5.43 7.41
CA PHE A 149 -9.09 6.65 7.26
C PHE A 149 -9.43 7.59 8.42
N VAL A 150 -8.44 7.89 9.26
CA VAL A 150 -8.62 8.61 10.52
C VAL A 150 -7.92 9.97 10.46
N ASN A 151 -8.68 11.04 10.66
CA ASN A 151 -8.16 12.40 10.73
C ASN A 151 -9.08 13.34 11.50
N ASP A 152 -8.53 14.13 12.42
CA ASP A 152 -9.28 15.11 13.20
C ASP A 152 -9.54 16.40 12.41
N ARG A 153 -8.77 16.64 11.34
CA ARG A 153 -8.83 17.87 10.55
C ARG A 153 -8.80 17.58 9.06
N VAL A 154 -9.33 18.52 8.28
CA VAL A 154 -9.22 18.48 6.83
C VAL A 154 -7.76 18.65 6.43
N ILE A 155 -7.25 17.68 5.67
CA ILE A 155 -5.92 17.71 5.09
C ILE A 155 -5.92 18.31 3.69
N SER A 156 -4.75 18.78 3.28
CA SER A 156 -4.55 19.26 1.92
C SER A 156 -4.74 18.13 0.90
N LYS A 157 -5.21 18.51 -0.29
CA LYS A 157 -5.37 17.58 -1.42
C LYS A 157 -4.08 16.84 -1.76
N SER A 158 -2.94 17.54 -1.74
CA SER A 158 -1.64 16.93 -2.03
C SER A 158 -1.28 15.84 -1.01
N TYR A 159 -1.48 16.12 0.28
CA TYR A 159 -1.21 15.17 1.35
C TYR A 159 -2.16 13.97 1.27
N PHE A 160 -3.44 14.19 0.99
CA PHE A 160 -4.41 13.11 0.77
C PHE A 160 -3.97 12.17 -0.37
N ILE A 161 -3.62 12.73 -1.53
CA ILE A 161 -3.16 11.93 -2.69
C ILE A 161 -1.88 11.16 -2.36
N GLN A 162 -0.93 11.78 -1.66
CA GLN A 162 0.30 11.13 -1.22
C GLN A 162 0.00 9.94 -0.29
N GLN A 163 -0.91 10.11 0.66
CA GLN A 163 -1.33 9.02 1.54
C GLN A 163 -2.00 7.88 0.77
N MET A 164 -2.85 8.19 -0.21
CA MET A 164 -3.49 7.15 -1.04
C MET A 164 -2.48 6.40 -1.91
N GLN A 165 -1.47 7.09 -2.45
CA GLN A 165 -0.40 6.45 -3.21
C GLN A 165 0.47 5.54 -2.33
N ASN A 166 0.83 6.00 -1.13
CA ASN A 166 1.57 5.20 -0.16
C ASN A 166 0.78 3.95 0.27
N LEU A 167 -0.52 4.12 0.52
CA LEU A 167 -1.43 3.03 0.85
C LEU A 167 -1.48 1.99 -0.28
N ASN A 168 -1.70 2.44 -1.53
CA ASN A 168 -1.72 1.58 -2.69
C ASN A 168 -0.41 0.81 -2.87
N ASN A 169 0.73 1.48 -2.75
CA ASN A 169 2.05 0.86 -2.85
C ASN A 169 2.27 -0.19 -1.74
N THR A 170 1.87 0.13 -0.52
CA THR A 170 1.98 -0.78 0.63
C THR A 170 1.17 -2.04 0.42
N TYR A 171 -0.11 -1.91 0.04
CA TYR A 171 -0.97 -3.06 -0.24
C TYR A 171 -0.48 -3.88 -1.43
N THR A 172 -0.05 -3.23 -2.51
CA THR A 172 0.50 -3.94 -3.67
C THR A 172 1.74 -4.74 -3.29
N ASN A 173 2.63 -4.17 -2.47
CA ASN A 173 3.82 -4.88 -2.01
C ASN A 173 3.49 -6.02 -1.04
N SER A 174 2.50 -5.83 -0.16
CA SER A 174 2.01 -6.88 0.73
C SER A 174 1.47 -8.07 -0.05
N ILE A 175 0.57 -7.82 -1.02
CA ILE A 175 -0.01 -8.83 -1.91
C ILE A 175 1.10 -9.61 -2.65
N ARG A 176 2.09 -8.89 -3.22
CA ARG A 176 3.22 -9.55 -3.91
C ARG A 176 4.02 -10.44 -2.97
N LYS A 177 4.32 -9.94 -1.77
CA LYS A 177 5.08 -10.68 -0.76
C LYS A 177 4.33 -11.93 -0.33
N GLU A 178 3.03 -11.80 -0.06
CA GLU A 178 2.17 -12.91 0.34
C GLU A 178 2.08 -13.97 -0.76
N PHE A 179 1.84 -13.55 -2.01
CA PHE A 179 1.84 -14.47 -3.14
C PHE A 179 3.17 -15.22 -3.29
N LEU A 180 4.31 -14.53 -3.17
CA LEU A 180 5.64 -15.15 -3.26
C LEU A 180 5.89 -16.15 -2.13
N ILE A 181 5.47 -15.82 -0.90
CA ILE A 181 5.55 -16.72 0.25
C ILE A 181 4.69 -17.95 0.00
N THR A 182 3.42 -17.78 -0.37
CA THR A 182 2.50 -18.90 -0.64
C THR A 182 3.01 -19.79 -1.76
N LYS A 183 3.58 -19.19 -2.82
CA LYS A 183 4.23 -19.93 -3.89
C LYS A 183 5.40 -20.79 -3.37
N GLU A 184 6.27 -20.24 -2.54
CA GLU A 184 7.41 -20.96 -1.96
C GLU A 184 6.95 -22.13 -1.05
N TRP A 185 5.91 -21.90 -0.26
CA TRP A 185 5.28 -22.95 0.54
C TRP A 185 4.74 -24.06 -0.34
N LEU A 186 4.04 -23.74 -1.43
CA LEU A 186 3.54 -24.73 -2.37
C LEU A 186 4.65 -25.57 -2.98
N TYR A 187 5.75 -24.95 -3.42
CA TYR A 187 6.91 -25.68 -3.93
C TYR A 187 7.49 -26.62 -2.87
N THR A 188 7.71 -26.11 -1.66
CA THR A 188 8.27 -26.89 -0.55
C THR A 188 7.37 -28.08 -0.21
N THR A 189 6.07 -27.85 -0.02
CA THR A 189 5.08 -28.90 0.27
C THR A 189 4.98 -29.93 -0.85
N ALA A 190 5.04 -29.50 -2.11
CA ALA A 190 4.94 -30.41 -3.24
C ALA A 190 6.22 -31.26 -3.43
N GLN A 191 7.39 -30.76 -3.03
CA GLN A 191 8.63 -31.56 -2.94
C GLN A 191 8.59 -32.55 -1.77
N THR A 192 8.21 -32.10 -0.56
CA THR A 192 8.18 -32.95 0.63
C THR A 192 7.17 -34.09 0.51
N ASN A 193 6.04 -33.83 -0.15
CA ASN A 193 4.99 -34.82 -0.38
C ASN A 193 5.23 -35.68 -1.63
N GLN A 194 6.39 -35.56 -2.30
CA GLN A 194 6.71 -36.25 -3.56
C GLN A 194 5.71 -36.01 -4.71
N LEU A 195 4.81 -35.03 -4.59
CA LEU A 195 3.88 -34.62 -5.66
C LEU A 195 4.64 -34.14 -6.90
N LEU A 196 5.83 -33.58 -6.73
CA LEU A 196 6.75 -33.18 -7.81
C LEU A 196 7.77 -34.28 -8.18
N ASN A 197 7.84 -35.41 -7.48
CA ASN A 197 8.78 -36.48 -7.85
C ASN A 197 8.40 -37.17 -9.17
N SER A 198 7.17 -37.01 -9.67
CA SER A 198 6.83 -37.40 -11.05
C SER A 198 7.44 -36.45 -12.10
N LEU A 199 7.77 -35.21 -11.71
CA LEU A 199 8.41 -34.18 -12.54
C LEU A 199 9.94 -34.16 -12.40
N GLU A 200 10.48 -34.67 -11.28
CA GLU A 200 11.91 -34.67 -10.98
C GLU A 200 12.56 -36.06 -11.07
N ASN A 201 12.18 -36.87 -12.06
CA ASN A 201 13.05 -37.96 -12.50
C ASN A 201 14.28 -37.37 -13.21
N LYS A 202 15.21 -36.81 -12.44
CA LYS A 202 16.58 -36.62 -12.91
C LYS A 202 17.15 -38.00 -13.24
N PRO A 203 17.66 -38.25 -14.46
CA PRO A 203 18.53 -39.39 -14.64
C PRO A 203 19.70 -39.18 -13.67
N LYS A 204 19.91 -40.14 -12.76
CA LYS A 204 21.18 -40.27 -12.05
C LYS A 204 22.26 -40.50 -13.11
N THR A 205 22.81 -39.42 -13.66
CA THR A 205 24.02 -39.48 -14.46
C THR A 205 25.12 -39.97 -13.54
N LEU A 206 25.48 -41.24 -13.78
CA LEU A 206 26.73 -41.89 -13.44
C LEU A 206 27.80 -40.86 -13.05
N LEU A 207 28.14 -40.85 -11.76
CA LEU A 207 29.43 -40.35 -11.28
C LEU A 207 30.50 -41.21 -11.95
N LYS A 208 30.93 -40.81 -13.16
CA LYS A 208 32.21 -41.22 -13.71
C LYS A 208 33.24 -40.39 -12.98
N GLN A 209 33.91 -41.08 -12.06
CA GLN A 209 34.98 -40.59 -11.22
C GLN A 209 36.24 -40.44 -12.07
N ASP A 210 36.30 -39.39 -12.89
CA ASP A 210 37.55 -39.03 -13.57
C ASP A 210 38.45 -38.31 -12.57
N HIS A 211 39.56 -38.99 -12.30
CA HIS A 211 40.63 -38.58 -11.43
C HIS A 211 41.31 -37.33 -11.98
N CYS A 212 41.43 -36.29 -11.16
CA CYS A 212 42.53 -35.34 -11.24
C CYS A 212 43.02 -35.04 -9.83
N ALA A 213 44.16 -35.64 -9.48
CA ALA A 213 45.04 -35.19 -8.41
C ALA A 213 46.47 -35.23 -8.94
N ILE A 214 47.07 -34.04 -9.06
CA ILE A 214 48.49 -33.69 -9.26
C ILE A 214 49.10 -34.12 -10.60
#